data_AF-D8KYG2-F1
#
_entry.id   AF-D8KYG2-F1
#
_cell.length_a   1.000
_cell.length_b   1.000
_cell.length_c   1.000
_cell.angle_alpha   90.00
_cell.angle_beta   90.00
_cell.angle_gamma   90.00
#
_symmetry.space_group_name_H-M   'P 1'
#
loop_
_entity.id
_entity.type
_entity.pdbx_description
1 polymer ?
#
loop_
_entity_poly.entity_id
_entity_poly.type
_entity_poly.pdbx_seq_one_letter_code
_entity_poly.pdbx_strand_id
1 'polypeptide(L)' 'RTNSSLELVRVISTKEQVVAGSIYEITMVAKDGDEKKQVYEAKVLVKPWLNFKELQEFKLVTD' A
#
# COMPACT_ATOMS: atom_id res chain seq x y z
N ARG A 1 -7.37 -11.50 14.17
CA ARG A 1 -7.13 -10.93 12.82
C ARG A 1 -6.13 -11.85 12.14
N THR A 2 -6.57 -12.60 11.14
CA THR A 2 -5.70 -13.49 10.36
C THR A 2 -4.83 -12.61 9.47
N ASN A 3 -3.52 -12.62 9.67
CA ASN A 3 -2.60 -11.95 8.75
C ASN A 3 -2.53 -12.82 7.49
N SER A 4 -3.17 -12.39 6.40
CA SER A 4 -2.96 -12.96 5.07
C SER A 4 -1.50 -12.74 4.65
N SER A 5 -0.87 -13.77 4.09
CA SER A 5 0.53 -13.74 3.69
C SER A 5 0.64 -13.24 2.25
N LEU A 6 0.32 -11.97 2.06
CA LEU A 6 0.31 -11.33 0.74
C LEU A 6 1.72 -11.25 0.16
N GLU A 7 1.90 -11.86 -1.00
CA GLU A 7 3.12 -11.77 -1.80
C GLU A 7 2.99 -10.62 -2.79
N LEU A 8 3.85 -9.60 -2.66
CA LEU A 8 3.93 -8.49 -3.61
C LEU A 8 4.42 -9.02 -4.97
N VAL A 9 3.59 -8.88 -6.00
CA VAL A 9 3.93 -9.30 -7.37
C VAL A 9 4.59 -8.16 -8.13
N ARG A 10 3.96 -6.97 -8.12
CA ARG A 10 4.50 -5.75 -8.76
C ARG A 10 3.80 -4.50 -8.26
N VAL A 11 4.48 -3.37 -8.34
CA VAL A 11 3.88 -2.05 -8.16
C VAL A 11 3.36 -1.56 -9.52
N ILE A 12 2.10 -1.11 -9.57
CA ILE A 12 1.46 -0.59 -10.78
C ILE A 12 1.68 0.91 -10.90
N SER A 13 1.50 1.63 -9.78
CA SER A 13 1.53 3.08 -9.75
C SER A 13 1.92 3.57 -8.37
N THR A 14 2.63 4.68 -8.33
CA THR A 14 2.97 5.40 -7.12
C THR A 14 2.72 6.87 -7.35
N LYS A 15 1.95 7.50 -6.48
CA LYS A 15 1.76 8.95 -6.44
C LYS A 15 2.31 9.48 -5.13
N GLU A 16 2.96 10.62 -5.20
CA GLU A 16 3.41 11.37 -4.03
C GLU A 16 2.52 12.61 -3.87
N GLN A 17 2.04 12.83 -2.66
CA GLN A 17 1.24 13.99 -2.27
C GLN A 17 1.88 14.68 -1.07
N VAL A 18 2.20 15.97 -1.20
CA VAL A 18 2.82 16.76 -0.13
C VAL A 18 1.74 17.41 0.73
N VAL A 19 1.57 16.94 1.97
CA VAL A 19 0.51 17.39 2.91
C VAL A 19 1.02 17.47 4.35
N ALA A 20 1.79 18.52 4.69
CA ALA A 20 2.48 18.60 5.98
C ALA A 20 3.19 17.26 6.33
N GLY A 21 3.79 16.66 5.30
CA GLY A 21 4.36 15.32 5.22
C GLY A 21 4.43 14.91 3.75
N SER A 22 4.83 13.67 3.48
CA SER A 22 4.69 13.02 2.17
C SER A 22 3.74 11.84 2.31
N ILE A 23 2.59 11.88 1.63
CA ILE A 23 1.73 10.72 1.45
C ILE A 23 2.12 10.02 0.15
N TYR A 24 2.39 8.74 0.23
CA TYR A 24 2.58 7.85 -0.91
C TYR A 24 1.32 7.03 -1.12
N GLU A 25 0.64 7.26 -2.25
CA GLU A 25 -0.45 6.40 -2.71
C GLU A 25 0.14 5.37 -3.66
N ILE A 26 0.14 4.10 -3.24
CA ILE A 26 0.80 2.99 -3.92
C ILE A 26 -0.27 2.01 -4.37
N THR A 27 -0.42 1.84 -5.68
CA THR A 27 -1.23 0.78 -6.26
C THR A 27 -0.33 -0.39 -6.63
N MET A 28 -0.60 -1.57 -6.10
CA MET A 28 0.22 -2.76 -6.27
C MET A 28 -0.61 -4.01 -6.53
N VAL A 29 -0.04 -4.98 -7.22
CA VAL A 29 -0.60 -6.32 -7.35
C VAL A 29 0.02 -7.20 -6.29
N ALA A 30 -0.80 -7.88 -5.49
CA ALA A 30 -0.37 -8.93 -4.57
C ALA A 30 -1.21 -10.20 -4.76
N LYS A 31 -0.71 -11.34 -4.29
CA LYS A 31 -1.44 -12.62 -4.26
C LYS A 31 -1.33 -13.25 -2.89
N ASP A 32 -2.35 -13.96 -2.44
CA ASP A 32 -2.31 -14.74 -1.20
C ASP A 32 -2.05 -16.21 -1.55
N GLY A 33 -0.80 -16.66 -1.45
CA GLY A 33 -0.40 -18.02 -1.84
C GLY A 33 -0.72 -18.35 -3.31
N ASP A 34 -1.61 -19.34 -3.50
CA ASP A 34 -2.07 -19.81 -4.82
C ASP A 34 -3.30 -19.04 -5.34
N GLU A 35 -3.80 -18.05 -4.59
CA GLU A 35 -4.93 -17.24 -5.01
C GLU A 35 -4.59 -16.31 -6.18
N LYS A 36 -5.64 -15.83 -6.84
CA LYS A 36 -5.52 -14.92 -7.98
C LYS A 36 -4.80 -13.64 -7.56
N LYS A 37 -4.04 -13.10 -8.52
CA LYS A 37 -3.41 -11.78 -8.40
C LYS A 37 -4.50 -10.71 -8.25
N GLN A 38 -4.45 -10.00 -7.14
CA GLN A 38 -5.39 -8.97 -6.75
C GLN A 38 -4.70 -7.60 -6.69
N VAL A 39 -5.45 -6.54 -6.97
CA VAL A 39 -4.94 -5.17 -6.92
C VAL A 39 -5.27 -4.57 -5.57
N TYR A 40 -4.27 -3.99 -4.93
CA TYR A 40 -4.36 -3.31 -3.66
C TYR A 40 -3.92 -1.86 -3.81
N GLU A 41 -4.57 -0.97 -3.08
CA GLU A 41 -4.17 0.42 -2.89
C GLU A 41 -3.76 0.62 -1.44
N ALA A 42 -2.57 1.18 -1.27
CA ALA A 42 -2.02 1.54 0.04
C ALA A 42 -1.74 3.04 0.08
N LYS A 43 -2.07 3.67 1.21
CA LYS A 43 -1.67 5.05 1.49
C LYS A 43 -0.71 5.06 2.66
N VAL A 44 0.50 5.55 2.44
CA VAL A 44 1.54 5.60 3.46
C VAL A 44 1.88 7.06 3.75
N LEU A 45 1.70 7.49 4.99
CA LEU A 45 2.09 8.83 5.44
C LEU A 45 3.49 8.77 6.04
N VAL A 46 4.39 9.58 5.50
CA VAL A 46 5.77 9.73 5.98
C VAL A 46 5.99 11.17 6.42
N LYS A 47 6.51 11.36 7.64
CA LYS A 47 6.94 12.66 8.16
C LYS A 47 8.39 12.51 8.64
N PRO A 48 9.39 12.81 7.78
CA PRO A 48 10.79 12.53 8.09
C PRO A 48 11.29 13.28 9.33
N TRP A 49 10.80 14.50 9.59
CA TRP A 49 11.18 15.28 10.77
C TRP A 49 10.64 14.71 12.10
N LEU A 50 9.62 13.84 12.05
CA LEU A 50 9.09 13.13 13.22
C LEU A 50 9.54 11.66 13.27
N ASN A 51 10.40 11.21 12.33
CA ASN A 51 10.70 9.79 12.12
C ASN A 51 9.44 8.92 12.03
N PHE A 52 8.36 9.49 11.48
CA PHE A 52 7.05 8.87 11.45
C PHE A 52 6.78 8.24 10.09
N LYS A 53 6.42 6.96 10.08
CA LYS A 53 5.91 6.25 8.89
C LYS A 53 4.72 5.40 9.32
N GLU A 54 3.58 5.58 8.65
CA GLU A 54 2.36 4.86 8.99
C GLU A 54 1.59 4.51 7.72
N LEU A 55 1.10 3.27 7.65
CA LEU A 55 0.14 2.84 6.65
C LEU A 55 -1.24 3.35 7.06
N GLN A 56 -1.67 4.44 6.44
CA GLN A 56 -2.97 5.06 6.70
C GLN A 56 -4.10 4.18 6.17
N GLU A 57 -3.91 3.59 5.00
CA GLU A 57 -4.95 2.82 4.34
C GLU A 57 -4.34 1.65 3.56
N PHE A 58 -5.04 0.52 3.58
CA PHE A 58 -4.72 -0.65 2.77
C PHE A 58 -6.04 -1.29 2.34
N LYS A 59 -6.36 -1.20 1.06
CA LYS A 59 -7.64 -1.65 0.51
C LYS A 59 -7.41 -2.53 -0.72
N LEU A 60 -8.23 -3.57 -0.82
CA LEU A 60 -8.41 -4.31 -2.06
C LEU A 60 -9.20 -3.43 -3.03
N VAL A 61 -8.67 -3.22 -4.24
CA VAL A 61 -9.29 -2.42 -5.32
C VAL A 61 -10.07 -3.31 -6.28
N THR A 62 -9.81 -4.62 -6.27
CA THR A 62 -10.48 -5.58 -7.16
C THR A 62 -11.95 -5.79 -6.76
N ASP A 63 -12.84 -5.79 -7.78
CA ASP A 63 -14.21 -6.34 -7.75
C ASP A 63 -14.18 -7.86 -7.95
#